data_AF-A0A9E2KDJ3-F1
#
_entry.id   AF-A0A9E2KDJ3-F1
#
_cell.length_a   1.000
_cell.length_b   1.000
_cell.length_c   1.000
_cell.angle_alpha   90.00
_cell.angle_beta   90.00
_cell.angle_gamma   90.00
#
_symmetry.space_group_name_H-M   'P 1'
#
loop_
_entity.id
_entity.type
_entity.pdbx_description
1 polymer ?
#
loop_
_entity_poly.entity_id
_entity_poly.type
_entity_poly.pdbx_seq_one_letter_code
_entity_poly.pdbx_strand_id
1 'polypeptide(L)'
;MSEVAINKKDKIKKIKQHENIFTIFRDGDLFTRLSFLIMGIANIAKKQIVKGLIYLGFEIAFISFMISIGIEKLQGLITLGTRTQGWVMDKALGIEVLSQGDNSMLFLLYGVCTLAAVVFFIVIYISNIYSAKHLEDLKHQGKHIPNFLEDVKDLLDSKFHVTLMTIPLIMVTVFTVLPLVYMILIAFTNYDRDHQPPGTLFNWVGLANFKDMLFSSSSFSHTFFPVLGWTIVWAVIATITCYFGGIILALMINKNGIKFKKGWRTIFVLTMAIPQFISLLIMRIMLNDYGPINALLQNLGLTDGIIQFLVNPKWARAVVLLVNFWIGVPYTMLITSGILMNIPRELYEAAEIDGASPIKAFRKITMPYIFFVTAPYLITQFIGNINNFNVIFFLTKGEPLATDYYFAGKTDLLVTWLYKLTVNYKDYSRASVIGIAVFVISVVFSLIAFNYTSSSKNEEDFQ
;
A
#
# COMPACT_ATOMS: atom_id res chain seq x y z
N MET A 1 14.72 -51.91 -27.51
CA MET A 1 13.91 -50.71 -27.78
C MET A 1 13.68 -49.83 -26.53
N SER A 2 14.28 -50.13 -25.37
CA SER A 2 14.10 -49.41 -24.11
C SER A 2 15.13 -48.29 -23.86
N GLU A 3 16.31 -48.32 -24.47
CA GLU A 3 17.34 -47.27 -24.27
C GLU A 3 17.11 -45.98 -25.08
N VAL A 4 16.43 -46.06 -26.23
CA VAL A 4 16.16 -44.90 -27.09
C VAL A 4 15.05 -44.00 -26.52
N ALA A 5 14.16 -44.55 -25.68
CA ALA A 5 13.08 -43.80 -25.04
C ALA A 5 13.54 -42.99 -23.81
N ILE A 6 14.58 -43.46 -23.11
CA ILE A 6 15.13 -42.78 -21.92
C ILE A 6 15.90 -41.52 -22.35
N ASN A 7 16.65 -41.58 -23.45
CA ASN A 7 17.42 -40.44 -23.97
C ASN A 7 16.53 -39.28 -24.48
N LYS A 8 15.29 -39.58 -24.92
CA LYS A 8 14.32 -38.56 -25.34
C LYS A 8 13.65 -37.86 -24.15
N LYS A 9 13.35 -38.59 -23.06
CA LYS A 9 12.79 -37.99 -21.83
C LYS A 9 13.80 -37.10 -21.11
N ASP A 10 15.09 -37.45 -21.09
CA ASP A 10 16.14 -36.60 -20.50
C ASP A 10 16.48 -35.37 -21.36
N LYS A 11 16.34 -35.45 -22.69
CA LYS A 11 16.41 -34.26 -23.57
C LYS A 11 15.21 -33.33 -23.42
N ILE A 12 14.01 -33.88 -23.15
CA ILE A 12 12.79 -33.08 -22.96
C ILE A 12 12.71 -32.49 -21.54
N LYS A 13 13.33 -33.12 -20.54
CA LYS A 13 13.43 -32.57 -19.17
C LYS A 13 14.40 -31.38 -19.04
N LYS A 14 15.24 -31.10 -20.06
CA LYS A 14 16.18 -29.97 -20.07
C LYS A 14 15.58 -28.63 -20.53
N ILE A 15 14.36 -28.59 -21.07
CA ILE A 15 13.81 -27.38 -21.73
C ILE A 15 12.83 -26.61 -20.82
N LYS A 16 13.21 -26.42 -19.56
CA LYS A 16 12.54 -25.48 -18.64
C LYS A 16 13.49 -24.86 -17.62
N GLN A 17 14.80 -24.87 -17.89
CA GLN A 17 15.70 -23.94 -17.22
C GLN A 17 15.45 -22.56 -17.80
N HIS A 18 15.23 -21.57 -16.94
CA HIS A 18 15.34 -20.17 -17.34
C HIS A 18 16.76 -19.97 -17.86
N GLU A 19 16.95 -20.06 -19.18
CA GLU A 19 18.25 -19.79 -19.78
C GLU A 19 18.60 -18.33 -19.48
N ASN A 20 19.80 -18.14 -18.94
CA ASN A 20 20.29 -16.81 -18.61
C ASN A 20 20.51 -16.03 -19.91
N ILE A 21 20.30 -14.70 -19.87
CA ILE A 21 20.53 -13.82 -21.04
C ILE A 21 21.93 -14.01 -21.64
N PHE A 22 22.93 -14.30 -20.78
CA PHE A 22 24.29 -14.60 -21.20
C PHE A 22 24.42 -15.88 -22.03
N THR A 23 23.68 -16.95 -21.68
CA THR A 23 23.70 -18.19 -22.46
C THR A 23 23.01 -18.00 -23.80
N ILE A 24 21.93 -17.20 -23.84
CA ILE A 24 21.24 -16.85 -25.10
C ILE A 24 22.17 -16.09 -26.04
N PHE A 25 22.99 -15.16 -25.53
CA PHE A 25 23.97 -14.44 -26.35
C PHE A 25 25.07 -15.36 -26.90
N ARG A 26 25.63 -16.23 -26.05
CA ARG A 26 26.73 -17.12 -26.44
C ARG A 26 26.28 -18.17 -27.45
N ASP A 27 25.15 -18.81 -27.19
CA ASP A 27 24.74 -20.03 -27.90
C ASP A 27 23.71 -19.75 -29.01
N GLY A 28 23.19 -18.52 -29.11
CA GLY A 28 22.19 -18.14 -30.12
C GLY A 28 22.76 -17.91 -31.52
N ASP A 29 21.89 -18.09 -32.53
CA ASP A 29 22.14 -17.79 -33.95
C ASP A 29 22.48 -16.31 -34.21
N LEU A 30 23.01 -16.01 -35.40
CA LEU A 30 23.43 -14.65 -35.78
C LEU A 30 22.33 -13.60 -35.54
N PHE A 31 21.08 -13.93 -35.89
CA PHE A 31 19.95 -13.00 -35.75
C PHE A 31 19.51 -12.83 -34.28
N THR A 32 19.63 -13.87 -33.46
CA THR A 32 19.38 -13.81 -32.01
C THR A 32 20.43 -12.95 -31.33
N ARG A 33 21.70 -13.05 -31.73
CA ARG A 33 22.77 -12.14 -31.26
C ARG A 33 22.56 -10.71 -31.71
N LEU A 34 22.16 -10.49 -32.97
CA LEU A 34 21.85 -9.15 -33.47
C LEU A 34 20.65 -8.52 -32.73
N SER A 35 19.75 -9.32 -32.15
CA SER A 35 18.61 -8.82 -31.37
C SER A 35 18.99 -8.16 -30.05
N PHE A 36 20.25 -8.30 -29.61
CA PHE A 36 20.81 -7.54 -28.49
C PHE A 36 21.18 -6.11 -28.87
N LEU A 37 21.47 -5.86 -30.15
CA LEU A 37 21.87 -4.55 -30.67
C LEU A 37 20.74 -3.82 -31.39
N ILE A 38 19.86 -4.57 -32.06
CA ILE A 38 18.71 -4.05 -32.80
C ILE A 38 17.50 -4.90 -32.43
N MET A 39 16.61 -4.36 -31.63
CA MET A 39 15.42 -5.04 -31.16
C MET A 39 14.51 -5.44 -32.33
N GLY A 40 13.95 -6.65 -32.26
CA GLY A 40 13.03 -7.18 -33.26
C GLY A 40 13.69 -7.78 -34.51
N ILE A 41 15.00 -7.70 -34.69
CA ILE A 41 15.67 -8.19 -35.91
C ILE A 41 15.54 -9.71 -36.10
N ALA A 42 15.61 -10.51 -35.01
CA ALA A 42 15.34 -11.95 -35.09
C ALA A 42 13.88 -12.25 -35.46
N ASN A 43 12.94 -11.48 -34.91
CA ASN A 43 11.52 -11.63 -35.24
C ASN A 43 11.27 -11.32 -36.73
N ILE A 44 11.88 -10.26 -37.27
CA ILE A 44 11.79 -9.92 -38.70
C ILE A 44 12.42 -11.03 -39.56
N ALA A 45 13.63 -11.48 -39.22
CA ALA A 45 14.33 -12.54 -39.95
C ALA A 45 13.58 -13.88 -39.95
N LYS A 46 12.80 -14.15 -38.90
CA LYS A 46 11.99 -15.37 -38.71
C LYS A 46 10.52 -15.19 -39.13
N LYS A 47 10.22 -14.18 -39.96
CA LYS A 47 8.90 -13.89 -40.57
C LYS A 47 7.81 -13.34 -39.62
N GLN A 48 8.12 -13.04 -38.36
CA GLN A 48 7.25 -12.28 -37.45
C GLN A 48 7.45 -10.76 -37.60
N ILE A 49 7.12 -10.22 -38.77
CA ILE A 49 7.44 -8.82 -39.14
C ILE A 49 6.78 -7.80 -38.21
N VAL A 50 5.47 -7.92 -37.95
CA VAL A 50 4.72 -6.93 -37.14
C VAL A 50 5.31 -6.81 -35.72
N LYS A 51 5.52 -7.94 -35.05
CA LYS A 51 6.11 -7.99 -33.70
C LYS A 51 7.53 -7.46 -33.68
N GLY A 52 8.33 -7.78 -34.70
CA GLY A 52 9.68 -7.23 -34.86
C GLY A 52 9.69 -5.72 -35.06
N LEU A 53 8.78 -5.17 -35.87
CA LEU A 53 8.63 -3.72 -36.05
C LEU A 53 8.18 -3.01 -34.77
N ILE A 54 7.32 -3.64 -33.95
CA ILE A 54 6.93 -3.09 -32.64
C ILE A 54 8.16 -2.97 -31.73
N TYR A 55 8.97 -4.02 -31.62
CA TYR A 55 10.20 -3.99 -30.80
C TYR A 55 11.21 -2.95 -31.29
N LEU A 56 11.44 -2.86 -32.62
CA LEU A 56 12.29 -1.84 -33.21
C LEU A 56 11.75 -0.43 -32.98
N GLY A 57 10.44 -0.25 -33.09
CA GLY A 57 9.77 1.02 -32.81
C GLY A 57 9.96 1.48 -31.36
N PHE A 58 9.87 0.56 -30.40
CA PHE A 58 10.17 0.84 -28.99
C PHE A 58 11.62 1.27 -28.76
N GLU A 59 12.59 0.61 -29.41
CA GLU A 59 14.01 0.98 -29.35
C GLU A 59 14.25 2.40 -29.88
N ILE A 60 13.76 2.69 -31.08
CA ILE A 60 13.92 4.02 -31.71
C ILE A 60 13.24 5.09 -30.86
N ALA A 61 12.02 4.84 -30.38
CA ALA A 61 11.28 5.77 -29.54
C ALA A 61 12.02 6.05 -28.22
N PHE A 62 12.57 5.02 -27.58
CA PHE A 62 13.31 5.16 -26.34
C PHE A 62 14.63 5.92 -26.55
N ILE A 63 15.41 5.60 -27.58
CA ILE A 63 16.66 6.32 -27.90
C ILE A 63 16.35 7.79 -28.22
N SER A 64 15.33 8.05 -29.04
CA SER A 64 14.88 9.41 -29.37
C SER A 64 14.47 10.19 -28.12
N PHE A 65 13.69 9.57 -27.23
CA PHE A 65 13.31 10.16 -25.94
C PHE A 65 14.54 10.47 -25.07
N MET A 66 15.48 9.53 -24.95
CA MET A 66 16.68 9.69 -24.12
C MET A 66 17.58 10.83 -24.62
N ILE A 67 17.79 10.93 -25.94
CA ILE A 67 18.59 11.99 -26.56
C ILE A 67 17.89 13.35 -26.43
N SER A 68 16.57 13.39 -26.64
CA SER A 68 15.83 14.65 -26.68
C SER A 68 15.67 15.28 -25.30
N ILE A 69 15.26 14.48 -24.30
CA ILE A 69 14.93 14.99 -22.96
C ILE A 69 15.36 14.06 -21.82
N GLY A 70 15.47 12.74 -22.04
CA GLY A 70 15.65 11.78 -20.96
C GLY A 70 16.96 11.97 -20.18
N ILE A 71 18.08 12.20 -20.88
CA ILE A 71 19.38 12.46 -20.24
C ILE A 71 19.33 13.72 -19.37
N GLU A 72 18.72 14.80 -19.87
CA GLU A 72 18.56 16.05 -19.12
C GLU A 72 17.73 15.83 -17.84
N LYS A 73 16.63 15.07 -17.92
CA LYS A 73 15.80 14.77 -16.73
C LYS A 73 16.51 13.87 -15.72
N LEU A 74 17.35 12.94 -16.16
CA LEU A 74 18.20 12.14 -15.28
C LEU A 74 19.30 12.97 -14.61
N GLN A 75 19.90 13.92 -15.33
CA GLN A 75 20.86 14.85 -14.72
C GLN A 75 20.16 15.76 -13.69
N GLY A 76 18.95 16.23 -14.02
CA GLY A 76 18.11 17.01 -13.11
C GLY A 76 17.74 16.27 -11.82
N LEU A 77 17.60 14.94 -11.87
CA LEU A 77 17.39 14.12 -10.66
C LEU A 77 18.55 14.24 -9.67
N ILE A 78 19.78 14.38 -10.18
CA ILE A 78 20.99 14.48 -9.36
C ILE A 78 21.17 15.91 -8.85
N THR A 79 20.98 16.91 -9.72
CA THR A 79 21.26 18.31 -9.38
C THR A 79 20.12 18.99 -8.63
N LEU A 80 18.87 18.56 -8.83
CA LEU A 80 17.64 19.19 -8.32
C LEU A 80 17.51 20.68 -8.69
N GLY A 81 18.13 21.08 -9.80
CA GLY A 81 18.18 22.48 -10.24
C GLY A 81 19.40 23.23 -9.71
N THR A 82 19.77 24.29 -10.41
CA THR A 82 20.97 25.10 -10.12
C THR A 82 20.67 26.60 -10.11
N ARG A 83 19.60 27.04 -10.78
CA ARG A 83 19.23 28.45 -10.90
C ARG A 83 18.02 28.76 -10.05
N THR A 84 18.19 29.58 -9.02
CA THR A 84 17.07 30.07 -8.22
C THR A 84 16.30 31.15 -8.97
N GLN A 85 15.00 31.28 -8.66
CA GLN A 85 14.19 32.37 -9.17
C GLN A 85 14.74 33.72 -8.69
N GLY A 86 14.75 34.73 -9.56
CA GLY A 86 15.31 36.04 -9.24
C GLY A 86 14.88 37.12 -10.21
N TRP A 87 15.01 38.38 -9.77
CA TRP A 87 14.78 39.55 -10.62
C TRP A 87 15.96 39.71 -11.56
N VAL A 88 15.68 39.71 -12.87
CA VAL A 88 16.69 39.93 -13.91
C VAL A 88 16.22 41.09 -14.76
N MET A 89 17.13 42.01 -15.05
CA MET A 89 16.84 43.16 -15.90
C MET A 89 16.60 42.67 -17.34
N ASP A 90 15.37 42.82 -17.84
CA ASP A 90 15.06 42.51 -19.22
C ASP A 90 15.57 43.66 -20.10
N LYS A 91 16.65 43.38 -20.85
CA LYS A 91 17.30 44.37 -21.72
C LYS A 91 16.38 44.88 -22.85
N ALA A 92 15.31 44.15 -23.19
CA ALA A 92 14.37 44.57 -24.24
C ALA A 92 13.26 45.49 -23.70
N LEU A 93 12.83 45.30 -22.45
CA LEU A 93 11.73 46.05 -21.84
C LEU A 93 12.20 47.15 -20.87
N GLY A 94 13.47 47.15 -20.48
CA GLY A 94 14.02 48.16 -19.55
C GLY A 94 13.43 48.07 -18.14
N ILE A 95 12.80 46.95 -17.79
CA ILE A 95 12.18 46.68 -16.50
C ILE A 95 12.74 45.38 -15.92
N GLU A 96 12.76 45.28 -14.60
CA GLU A 96 13.10 44.04 -13.91
C GLU A 96 11.95 43.05 -14.09
N VAL A 97 12.25 41.91 -14.72
CA VAL A 97 11.28 40.82 -14.88
C VAL A 97 11.73 39.66 -14.00
N LEU A 98 10.78 39.02 -13.33
CA LEU A 98 11.03 37.84 -12.53
C LEU A 98 11.40 36.68 -13.47
N SER A 99 12.69 36.34 -13.53
CA SER A 99 13.16 35.21 -14.31
C SER A 99 12.72 33.92 -13.62
N GLN A 100 12.02 33.04 -14.34
CA GLN A 100 11.64 31.74 -13.78
C GLN A 100 12.90 30.92 -13.50
N GLY A 101 13.11 30.59 -12.24
CA GLY A 101 14.15 29.68 -11.81
C GLY A 101 13.79 28.23 -12.13
N ASP A 102 14.75 27.35 -11.84
CA ASP A 102 14.58 25.91 -11.87
C ASP A 102 13.49 25.47 -10.86
N ASN A 103 12.97 24.26 -11.04
CA ASN A 103 12.01 23.68 -10.12
C ASN A 103 12.46 22.29 -9.67
N SER A 104 13.04 22.22 -8.47
CA SER A 104 13.53 20.97 -7.87
C SER A 104 12.46 19.88 -7.79
N MET A 105 11.20 20.25 -7.53
CA MET A 105 10.08 19.32 -7.46
C MET A 105 9.83 18.64 -8.81
N LEU A 106 9.85 19.41 -9.90
CA LEU A 106 9.67 18.90 -11.26
C LEU A 106 10.88 18.08 -11.72
N PHE A 107 12.10 18.50 -11.38
CA PHE A 107 13.32 17.73 -11.69
C PHE A 107 13.30 16.36 -11.01
N LEU A 108 12.94 16.31 -9.73
CA LEU A 108 12.77 15.05 -9.02
C LEU A 108 11.68 14.18 -9.65
N LEU A 109 10.50 14.76 -9.95
CA LEU A 109 9.37 14.02 -10.51
C LEU A 109 9.70 13.44 -11.90
N TYR A 110 10.17 14.28 -12.81
CA TYR A 110 10.50 13.86 -14.17
C TYR A 110 11.71 12.91 -14.18
N GLY A 111 12.68 13.10 -13.29
CA GLY A 111 13.78 12.15 -13.12
C GLY A 111 13.30 10.76 -12.72
N VAL A 112 12.37 10.66 -11.76
CA VAL A 112 11.75 9.39 -11.35
C VAL A 112 10.92 8.77 -12.48
N CYS A 113 10.12 9.57 -13.20
CA CYS A 113 9.37 9.10 -14.36
C CYS A 113 10.30 8.56 -15.46
N THR A 114 11.43 9.24 -15.72
CA THR A 114 12.42 8.78 -16.69
C THR A 114 13.10 7.49 -16.21
N LEU A 115 13.43 7.35 -14.92
CA LEU A 115 13.94 6.09 -14.37
C LEU A 115 12.94 4.94 -14.57
N ALA A 116 11.65 5.20 -14.32
CA ALA A 116 10.59 4.22 -14.56
C ALA A 116 10.48 3.84 -16.05
N ALA A 117 10.61 4.82 -16.95
CA ALA A 117 10.64 4.58 -18.40
C ALA A 117 11.87 3.74 -18.82
N VAL A 118 13.03 3.96 -18.21
CA VAL A 118 14.24 3.13 -18.41
C VAL A 118 13.99 1.69 -17.94
N VAL A 119 13.40 1.49 -16.76
CA VAL A 119 13.07 0.15 -16.25
C VAL A 119 12.06 -0.54 -17.17
N PHE A 120 11.01 0.18 -17.61
CA PHE A 120 10.02 -0.34 -18.55
C PHE A 120 10.68 -0.75 -19.88
N PHE A 121 11.59 0.07 -20.40
CA PHE A 121 12.36 -0.27 -21.59
C PHE A 121 13.21 -1.53 -21.39
N ILE A 122 13.89 -1.67 -20.24
CA ILE A 122 14.65 -2.89 -19.90
C ILE A 122 13.74 -4.13 -19.90
N VAL A 123 12.52 -4.05 -19.36
CA VAL A 123 11.56 -5.17 -19.40
C VAL A 123 11.20 -5.55 -20.84
N ILE A 124 10.92 -4.57 -21.70
CA ILE A 124 10.61 -4.81 -23.12
C ILE A 124 11.83 -5.35 -23.88
N TYR A 125 13.03 -4.85 -23.57
CA TYR A 125 14.30 -5.34 -24.12
C TYR A 125 14.55 -6.81 -23.77
N ILE A 126 14.36 -7.18 -22.50
CA ILE A 126 14.46 -8.57 -22.04
C ILE A 126 13.41 -9.46 -22.73
N SER A 127 12.17 -8.96 -22.86
CA SER A 127 11.09 -9.66 -23.59
C SER A 127 11.45 -9.91 -25.05
N ASN A 128 12.08 -8.94 -25.72
CA ASN A 128 12.59 -9.10 -27.09
C ASN A 128 13.62 -10.24 -27.20
N ILE A 129 14.57 -10.33 -26.25
CA ILE A 129 15.59 -11.39 -26.26
C ILE A 129 14.95 -12.77 -26.08
N TYR A 130 14.01 -12.91 -25.12
CA TYR A 130 13.29 -14.16 -24.93
C TYR A 130 12.41 -14.53 -26.13
N SER A 131 11.82 -13.54 -26.81
CA SER A 131 11.10 -13.74 -28.06
C SER A 131 12.02 -14.27 -29.18
N ALA A 132 13.21 -13.69 -29.34
CA ALA A 132 14.19 -14.12 -30.34
C ALA A 132 14.62 -15.59 -30.12
N LYS A 133 14.87 -15.96 -28.85
CA LYS A 133 15.22 -17.32 -28.45
C LYS A 133 14.07 -18.30 -28.66
N HIS A 134 12.86 -17.94 -28.26
CA HIS A 134 11.68 -18.78 -28.48
C HIS A 134 11.48 -19.14 -29.96
N LEU A 135 11.68 -18.16 -30.86
CA LEU A 135 11.59 -18.39 -32.30
C LEU A 135 12.74 -19.26 -32.84
N GLU A 136 13.93 -19.17 -32.24
CA GLU A 136 15.05 -20.06 -32.54
C GLU A 136 14.72 -21.52 -32.20
N ASP A 137 14.20 -21.74 -30.99
CA ASP A 137 13.87 -23.08 -30.50
C ASP A 137 12.75 -23.71 -31.32
N LEU A 138 11.74 -22.92 -31.72
CA LEU A 138 10.69 -23.38 -32.64
C LEU A 138 11.26 -23.81 -33.99
N LYS A 139 12.20 -23.02 -34.54
CA LYS A 139 12.86 -23.34 -35.82
C LYS A 139 13.72 -24.60 -35.71
N HIS A 140 14.49 -24.77 -34.64
CA HIS A 140 15.29 -25.98 -34.40
C HIS A 140 14.44 -27.23 -34.18
N GLN A 141 13.26 -27.07 -33.57
CA GLN A 141 12.31 -28.17 -33.37
C GLN A 141 11.48 -28.48 -34.62
N GLY A 142 11.68 -27.73 -35.73
CA GLY A 142 10.88 -27.88 -36.95
C GLY A 142 9.39 -27.55 -36.75
N LYS A 143 9.06 -26.76 -35.72
CA LYS A 143 7.68 -26.35 -35.40
C LYS A 143 7.27 -25.13 -36.20
N HIS A 144 5.96 -24.97 -36.38
CA HIS A 144 5.38 -23.78 -37.01
C HIS A 144 5.76 -22.52 -36.21
N ILE A 145 6.17 -21.47 -36.92
CA ILE A 145 6.42 -20.16 -36.33
C ILE A 145 5.10 -19.42 -36.32
N PRO A 146 4.55 -19.06 -35.14
CA PRO A 146 3.24 -18.43 -35.06
C PRO A 146 3.22 -17.10 -35.79
N ASN A 147 2.16 -16.84 -36.54
CA ASN A 147 1.94 -15.53 -37.15
C ASN A 147 1.49 -14.51 -36.09
N PHE A 148 1.57 -13.20 -36.39
CA PHE A 148 1.16 -12.16 -35.43
C PHE A 148 -0.29 -12.34 -34.93
N LEU A 149 -1.22 -12.69 -35.82
CA LEU A 149 -2.61 -12.98 -35.48
C LEU A 149 -2.75 -14.20 -34.56
N GLU A 150 -1.90 -15.22 -34.74
CA GLU A 150 -1.88 -16.40 -33.88
C GLU A 150 -1.29 -16.09 -32.51
N ASP A 151 -0.23 -15.27 -32.44
CA ASP A 151 0.35 -14.75 -31.19
C ASP A 151 -0.67 -13.92 -30.40
N VAL A 152 -1.45 -13.06 -31.08
CA VAL A 152 -2.52 -12.26 -30.44
C VAL A 152 -3.65 -13.17 -29.96
N LYS A 153 -4.06 -14.16 -30.77
CA LYS A 153 -5.07 -15.14 -30.37
C LYS A 153 -4.62 -15.95 -29.17
N ASP A 154 -3.35 -16.33 -29.12
CA ASP A 154 -2.74 -17.05 -27.99
C ASP A 154 -2.75 -16.21 -26.70
N LEU A 155 -2.51 -14.90 -26.80
CA LEU A 155 -2.64 -13.94 -25.68
C LEU A 155 -4.08 -13.81 -25.17
N LEU A 156 -5.08 -14.08 -26.00
CA LEU A 156 -6.50 -14.03 -25.62
C LEU A 156 -7.06 -15.39 -25.17
N ASP A 157 -6.30 -16.47 -25.35
CA ASP A 157 -6.71 -17.84 -25.04
C ASP A 157 -5.74 -18.49 -24.03
N SER A 158 -4.67 -19.14 -24.48
CA SER A 158 -3.75 -19.87 -23.60
C SER A 158 -2.98 -19.00 -22.61
N LYS A 159 -2.68 -17.74 -23.00
CA LYS A 159 -1.97 -16.73 -22.20
C LYS A 159 -2.89 -15.60 -21.74
N PHE A 160 -4.19 -15.86 -21.64
CA PHE A 160 -5.17 -14.88 -21.17
C PHE A 160 -4.79 -14.22 -19.84
N HIS A 161 -4.19 -14.98 -18.91
CA HIS A 161 -3.68 -14.46 -17.64
C HIS A 161 -2.64 -13.33 -17.81
N VAL A 162 -1.78 -13.38 -18.84
CA VAL A 162 -0.80 -12.31 -19.11
C VAL A 162 -1.52 -11.05 -19.55
N THR A 163 -2.44 -11.16 -20.50
CA THR A 163 -3.23 -10.02 -21.00
C THR A 163 -4.04 -9.38 -19.88
N LEU A 164 -4.72 -10.21 -19.07
CA LEU A 164 -5.54 -9.74 -17.95
C LEU A 164 -4.70 -9.04 -16.87
N MET A 165 -3.50 -9.54 -16.56
CA MET A 165 -2.64 -8.97 -15.51
C MET A 165 -1.80 -7.77 -15.98
N THR A 166 -1.59 -7.59 -17.28
CA THR A 166 -0.77 -6.49 -17.83
C THR A 166 -1.35 -5.12 -17.47
N ILE A 167 -2.66 -4.91 -17.62
CA ILE A 167 -3.29 -3.61 -17.33
C ILE A 167 -3.23 -3.27 -15.83
N PRO A 168 -3.69 -4.15 -14.89
CA PRO A 168 -3.55 -3.88 -13.46
C PRO A 168 -2.11 -3.64 -13.03
N LEU A 169 -1.15 -4.39 -13.56
CA LEU A 169 0.26 -4.24 -13.20
C LEU A 169 0.82 -2.87 -13.62
N ILE A 170 0.48 -2.41 -14.83
CA ILE A 170 0.84 -1.06 -15.29
C ILE A 170 0.19 -0.02 -14.37
N MET A 171 -1.10 -0.16 -14.05
CA MET A 171 -1.80 0.78 -13.17
C MET A 171 -1.17 0.83 -11.78
N VAL A 172 -0.85 -0.32 -11.17
CA VAL A 172 -0.16 -0.39 -9.87
C VAL A 172 1.23 0.26 -9.96
N THR A 173 1.96 0.03 -11.05
CA THR A 173 3.30 0.61 -11.21
C THR A 173 3.23 2.14 -11.31
N VAL A 174 2.35 2.66 -12.16
CA VAL A 174 2.24 4.11 -12.43
C VAL A 174 1.60 4.86 -11.27
N PHE A 175 0.54 4.34 -10.67
CA PHE A 175 -0.24 5.06 -9.66
C PHE A 175 0.13 4.72 -8.22
N THR A 176 0.87 3.62 -7.98
CA THR A 176 1.28 3.22 -6.63
C THR A 176 2.79 3.24 -6.48
N VAL A 177 3.53 2.51 -7.31
CA VAL A 177 4.99 2.35 -7.15
C VAL A 177 5.73 3.66 -7.45
N LEU A 178 5.38 4.36 -8.53
CA LEU A 178 6.08 5.58 -8.93
C LEU A 178 5.91 6.73 -7.91
N PRO A 179 4.69 7.08 -7.44
CA PRO A 179 4.53 8.08 -6.37
C PRO A 179 5.21 7.66 -5.06
N LEU A 180 5.24 6.35 -4.76
CA LEU A 180 5.94 5.84 -3.59
C LEU A 180 7.46 6.09 -3.68
N VAL A 181 8.08 5.78 -4.82
CA VAL A 181 9.51 6.07 -5.05
C VAL A 181 9.78 7.57 -4.95
N TYR A 182 8.93 8.40 -5.55
CA TYR A 182 9.03 9.85 -5.47
C TYR A 182 8.98 10.36 -4.01
N MET A 183 8.03 9.88 -3.21
CA MET A 183 7.93 10.19 -1.78
C MET A 183 9.16 9.71 -1.01
N ILE A 184 9.66 8.49 -1.30
CA ILE A 184 10.86 7.96 -0.65
C ILE A 184 12.04 8.89 -0.91
N LEU A 185 12.22 9.38 -2.13
CA LEU A 185 13.32 10.27 -2.47
C LEU A 185 13.21 11.63 -1.76
N ILE A 186 12.00 12.19 -1.60
CA ILE A 186 11.78 13.43 -0.83
C ILE A 186 12.29 13.30 0.62
N ALA A 187 12.24 12.10 1.21
CA ALA A 187 12.76 11.88 2.56
C ALA A 187 14.28 12.16 2.70
N PHE A 188 15.01 12.15 1.59
CA PHE A 188 16.46 12.41 1.54
C PHE A 188 16.81 13.83 1.06
N THR A 189 15.81 14.73 0.94
CA THR A 189 16.01 16.15 0.59
C THR A 189 15.63 17.06 1.75
N ASN A 190 15.92 18.36 1.64
CA ASN A 190 15.40 19.39 2.55
C ASN A 190 14.11 20.04 2.01
N TYR A 191 13.25 19.28 1.33
CA TYR A 191 11.99 19.83 0.81
C TYR A 191 11.01 20.13 1.96
N ASP A 192 11.04 21.37 2.43
CA ASP A 192 10.25 21.89 3.55
C ASP A 192 9.71 23.28 3.24
N ARG A 193 9.04 23.91 4.22
CA ARG A 193 8.42 25.23 4.07
C ARG A 193 9.36 26.34 3.58
N ASP A 194 10.65 26.24 3.92
CA ASP A 194 11.64 27.27 3.60
C ASP A 194 12.29 27.02 2.22
N HIS A 195 12.17 25.79 1.71
CA HIS A 195 12.67 25.36 0.41
C HIS A 195 11.50 24.98 -0.52
N GLN A 196 10.72 25.97 -0.95
CA GLN A 196 9.54 25.80 -1.81
C GLN A 196 9.83 26.24 -3.25
N PRO A 197 10.03 25.29 -4.18
CA PRO A 197 10.20 25.61 -5.59
C PRO A 197 8.94 26.27 -6.19
N PRO A 198 9.07 27.13 -7.21
CA PRO A 198 10.31 27.55 -7.87
C PRO A 198 11.08 28.66 -7.12
N GLY A 199 10.55 29.17 -6.00
CA GLY A 199 11.15 30.29 -5.26
C GLY A 199 12.51 29.92 -4.65
N THR A 200 12.53 28.87 -3.84
CA THR A 200 13.76 28.31 -3.25
C THR A 200 13.92 26.85 -3.63
N LEU A 201 15.09 26.49 -4.15
CA LEU A 201 15.41 25.11 -4.53
C LEU A 201 15.66 24.27 -3.27
N PHE A 202 15.32 22.98 -3.34
CA PHE A 202 15.72 21.99 -2.34
C PHE A 202 16.83 21.10 -2.89
N ASN A 203 17.67 20.60 -1.99
CA ASN A 203 18.84 19.80 -2.27
C ASN A 203 18.79 18.45 -1.54
N TRP A 204 19.63 17.52 -1.97
CA TRP A 204 19.87 16.26 -1.26
C TRP A 204 20.59 16.52 0.06
N VAL A 205 20.04 15.99 1.15
CA VAL A 205 20.63 16.01 2.51
C VAL A 205 20.99 14.61 3.01
N GLY A 206 20.77 13.59 2.17
CA GLY A 206 21.05 12.20 2.51
C GLY A 206 20.22 11.75 3.71
N LEU A 207 20.89 11.24 4.75
CA LEU A 207 20.24 10.67 5.93
C LEU A 207 19.94 11.69 7.04
N ALA A 208 20.06 12.99 6.78
CA ALA A 208 19.89 14.02 7.81
C ALA A 208 18.51 13.95 8.50
N ASN A 209 17.42 13.82 7.74
CA ASN A 209 16.06 13.76 8.30
C ASN A 209 15.82 12.49 9.14
N PHE A 210 16.43 11.36 8.76
CA PHE A 210 16.37 10.13 9.54
C PHE A 210 17.15 10.24 10.85
N LYS A 211 18.33 10.88 10.81
CA LYS A 211 19.11 11.17 12.02
C LYS A 211 18.37 12.15 12.93
N ASP A 212 17.73 13.18 12.36
CA ASP A 212 16.90 14.14 13.08
C ASP A 212 15.76 13.42 13.83
N MET A 213 15.10 12.44 13.18
CA MET A 213 14.05 11.64 13.81
C MET A 213 14.55 10.72 14.93
N LEU A 214 15.65 9.99 14.71
CA LEU A 214 16.04 8.86 15.56
C LEU A 214 17.03 9.21 16.68
N PHE A 215 17.90 10.18 16.46
CA PHE A 215 19.10 10.36 17.31
C PHE A 215 19.34 11.80 17.76
N SER A 216 18.52 12.77 17.33
CA SER A 216 18.72 14.16 17.70
C SER A 216 17.95 14.54 18.97
N SER A 217 18.32 15.67 19.57
CA SER A 217 17.55 16.32 20.64
C SER A 217 16.53 17.33 20.08
N SER A 218 16.13 17.20 18.82
CA SER A 218 15.16 18.10 18.20
C SER A 218 13.73 17.79 18.65
N SER A 219 12.85 18.77 18.53
CA SER A 219 11.41 18.59 18.78
C SER A 219 10.81 17.48 17.91
N PHE A 220 11.38 17.22 16.72
CA PHE A 220 10.92 16.15 15.83
C PHE A 220 11.18 14.77 16.44
N SER A 221 12.40 14.51 16.95
CA SER A 221 12.73 13.25 17.63
C SER A 221 11.89 13.05 18.90
N HIS A 222 11.76 14.11 19.71
CA HIS A 222 10.94 14.10 20.93
C HIS A 222 9.46 13.81 20.66
N THR A 223 8.96 14.08 19.45
CA THR A 223 7.57 13.83 19.05
C THR A 223 7.37 12.43 18.47
N PHE A 224 8.36 11.92 17.73
CA PHE A 224 8.22 10.67 16.98
C PHE A 224 7.88 9.48 17.88
N PHE A 225 8.65 9.22 18.93
CA PHE A 225 8.43 8.05 19.79
C PHE A 225 7.12 8.08 20.58
N PRO A 226 6.69 9.22 21.18
CA PRO A 226 5.36 9.31 21.80
C PRO A 226 4.19 9.11 20.83
N VAL A 227 4.28 9.66 19.61
CA VAL A 227 3.25 9.47 18.57
C VAL A 227 3.25 8.03 18.05
N LEU A 228 4.42 7.44 17.84
CA LEU A 228 4.56 6.02 17.51
C LEU A 228 3.97 5.13 18.61
N GLY A 229 4.31 5.38 19.87
CA GLY A 229 3.80 4.65 21.02
C GLY A 229 2.27 4.72 21.10
N TRP A 230 1.69 5.92 20.93
CA TRP A 230 0.24 6.06 20.83
C TRP A 230 -0.34 5.34 19.62
N THR A 231 0.32 5.38 18.45
CA THR A 231 -0.12 4.69 17.23
C THR A 231 -0.21 3.18 17.42
N ILE A 232 0.77 2.58 18.10
CA ILE A 232 0.76 1.14 18.41
C ILE A 232 -0.30 0.81 19.45
N VAL A 233 -0.39 1.58 20.54
CA VAL A 233 -1.43 1.39 21.58
C VAL A 233 -2.83 1.51 20.98
N TRP A 234 -3.05 2.53 20.16
CA TRP A 234 -4.26 2.72 19.37
C TRP A 234 -4.56 1.49 18.52
N ALA A 235 -3.60 1.07 17.68
CA ALA A 235 -3.81 -0.04 16.75
C ALA A 235 -4.14 -1.35 17.48
N VAL A 236 -3.46 -1.66 18.58
CA VAL A 236 -3.72 -2.84 19.40
C VAL A 236 -5.12 -2.76 20.03
N ILE A 237 -5.42 -1.68 20.76
CA ILE A 237 -6.70 -1.57 21.49
C ILE A 237 -7.87 -1.52 20.51
N ALA A 238 -7.79 -0.71 19.44
CA ALA A 238 -8.82 -0.62 18.42
C ALA A 238 -9.09 -1.97 17.75
N THR A 239 -8.04 -2.73 17.44
CA THR A 239 -8.18 -4.05 16.81
C THR A 239 -8.83 -5.04 17.76
N ILE A 240 -8.33 -5.14 19.00
CA ILE A 240 -8.83 -6.07 20.01
C ILE A 240 -10.29 -5.75 20.35
N THR A 241 -10.62 -4.49 20.66
CA THR A 241 -11.98 -4.13 21.09
C THR A 241 -12.98 -4.35 19.97
N CYS A 242 -12.71 -3.91 18.73
CA CYS A 242 -13.60 -4.16 17.59
C CYS A 242 -13.73 -5.64 17.25
N TYR A 243 -12.64 -6.41 17.35
CA TYR A 243 -12.65 -7.83 17.03
C TYR A 243 -13.47 -8.64 18.04
N PHE A 244 -13.12 -8.56 19.32
CA PHE A 244 -13.84 -9.29 20.36
C PHE A 244 -15.27 -8.75 20.58
N GLY A 245 -15.47 -7.43 20.47
CA GLY A 245 -16.80 -6.83 20.52
C GLY A 245 -17.72 -7.36 19.42
N GLY A 246 -17.20 -7.46 18.19
CA GLY A 246 -17.94 -8.06 17.07
C GLY A 246 -18.27 -9.53 17.28
N ILE A 247 -17.33 -10.33 17.80
CA ILE A 247 -17.57 -11.73 18.12
C ILE A 247 -18.66 -11.87 19.18
N ILE A 248 -18.57 -11.11 20.29
CA ILE A 248 -19.57 -11.13 21.36
C ILE A 248 -20.95 -10.78 20.80
N LEU A 249 -21.03 -9.73 19.97
CA LEU A 249 -22.28 -9.30 19.38
C LEU A 249 -22.87 -10.35 18.42
N ALA A 250 -22.02 -10.98 17.61
CA ALA A 250 -22.43 -12.07 16.73
C ALA A 250 -22.97 -13.26 17.51
N LEU A 251 -22.29 -13.67 18.58
CA LEU A 251 -22.75 -14.76 19.46
C LEU A 251 -24.09 -14.41 20.13
N MET A 252 -24.25 -13.17 20.61
CA MET A 252 -25.50 -12.71 21.21
C MET A 252 -26.65 -12.77 20.22
N ILE A 253 -26.49 -12.24 19.00
CA ILE A 253 -27.54 -12.23 17.98
C ILE A 253 -27.89 -13.65 17.51
N ASN A 254 -26.90 -14.53 17.39
CA ASN A 254 -27.11 -15.89 16.90
C ASN A 254 -27.61 -16.87 17.96
N LYS A 255 -27.55 -16.53 19.26
CA LYS A 255 -28.02 -17.37 20.36
C LYS A 255 -29.48 -17.84 20.17
N ASN A 256 -29.75 -19.08 20.58
CA ASN A 256 -31.11 -19.62 20.65
C ASN A 256 -31.94 -18.83 21.69
N GLY A 257 -33.14 -18.38 21.29
CA GLY A 257 -34.05 -17.59 22.14
C GLY A 257 -34.12 -16.09 21.82
N ILE A 258 -33.18 -15.53 21.05
CA ILE A 258 -33.29 -14.15 20.58
C ILE A 258 -34.36 -14.05 19.49
N LYS A 259 -35.39 -13.24 19.77
CA LYS A 259 -36.43 -12.86 18.81
C LYS A 259 -35.96 -11.68 17.96
N PHE A 260 -36.49 -11.56 16.74
CA PHE A 260 -36.21 -10.45 15.84
C PHE A 260 -34.72 -10.24 15.48
N LYS A 261 -33.98 -11.34 15.29
CA LYS A 261 -32.54 -11.34 14.94
C LYS A 261 -32.19 -10.41 13.77
N LYS A 262 -33.06 -10.36 12.75
CA LYS A 262 -32.89 -9.47 11.59
C LYS A 262 -32.84 -7.99 12.00
N GLY A 263 -33.71 -7.54 12.90
CA GLY A 263 -33.73 -6.15 13.35
C GLY A 263 -32.49 -5.75 14.14
N TRP A 264 -32.05 -6.59 15.08
CA TRP A 264 -30.79 -6.36 15.80
C TRP A 264 -29.61 -6.24 14.85
N ARG A 265 -29.49 -7.17 13.89
CA ARG A 265 -28.45 -7.11 12.86
C ARG A 265 -28.53 -5.81 12.05
N THR A 266 -29.73 -5.38 11.63
CA THR A 266 -29.92 -4.12 10.89
C THR A 266 -29.47 -2.91 11.71
N ILE A 267 -29.83 -2.83 12.99
CA ILE A 267 -29.47 -1.69 13.87
C ILE A 267 -27.95 -1.55 13.98
N PHE A 268 -27.22 -2.64 14.21
CA PHE A 268 -25.77 -2.57 14.34
C PHE A 268 -25.08 -2.32 12.99
N VAL A 269 -25.56 -2.95 11.92
CA VAL A 269 -25.03 -2.72 10.56
C VAL A 269 -25.27 -1.27 10.08
N LEU A 270 -26.31 -0.59 10.57
CA LEU A 270 -26.58 0.79 10.17
C LEU A 270 -25.40 1.73 10.44
N THR A 271 -24.63 1.46 11.49
CA THR A 271 -23.45 2.27 11.86
C THR A 271 -22.32 2.19 10.83
N MET A 272 -22.21 1.09 10.07
CA MET A 272 -21.27 0.96 8.94
C MET A 272 -21.92 1.28 7.58
N ALA A 273 -23.25 1.31 7.50
CA ALA A 273 -23.97 1.68 6.28
C ALA A 273 -23.94 3.21 6.01
N ILE A 274 -23.88 4.01 7.08
CA ILE A 274 -23.69 5.46 6.99
C ILE A 274 -22.22 5.74 6.66
N PRO A 275 -21.91 6.66 5.71
CA PRO A 275 -20.55 7.06 5.43
C PRO A 275 -19.80 7.49 6.70
N GLN A 276 -18.63 6.88 6.93
CA GLN A 276 -17.87 7.01 8.18
C GLN A 276 -17.62 8.47 8.58
N PHE A 277 -17.27 9.35 7.63
CA PHE A 277 -16.97 10.75 7.91
C PHE A 277 -18.18 11.51 8.49
N ILE A 278 -19.41 11.18 8.06
CA ILE A 278 -20.64 11.81 8.58
C ILE A 278 -20.80 11.46 10.06
N SER A 279 -20.72 10.17 10.38
CA SER A 279 -20.82 9.66 11.76
C SER A 279 -19.77 10.30 12.67
N LEU A 280 -18.52 10.42 12.21
CA LEU A 280 -17.44 11.02 12.98
C LEU A 280 -17.63 12.53 13.21
N LEU A 281 -18.07 13.28 12.19
CA LEU A 281 -18.34 14.71 12.31
C LEU A 281 -19.52 14.99 13.26
N ILE A 282 -20.59 14.19 13.19
CA ILE A 282 -21.71 14.29 14.13
C ILE A 282 -21.23 13.98 15.55
N MET A 283 -20.46 12.91 15.73
CA MET A 283 -19.90 12.57 17.05
C MET A 283 -19.03 13.70 17.60
N ARG A 284 -18.22 14.36 16.78
CA ARG A 284 -17.45 15.54 17.20
C ARG A 284 -18.34 16.67 17.74
N ILE A 285 -19.47 16.95 17.09
CA ILE A 285 -20.43 17.96 17.56
C ILE A 285 -21.06 17.51 18.88
N MET A 286 -21.46 16.23 18.96
CA MET A 286 -22.09 15.65 20.15
C MET A 286 -21.17 15.68 21.38
N LEU A 287 -19.87 15.44 21.16
CA LEU A 287 -18.82 15.36 22.17
C LEU A 287 -18.17 16.72 22.49
N ASN A 288 -18.65 17.81 21.90
CA ASN A 288 -18.18 19.14 22.26
C ASN A 288 -18.50 19.45 23.75
N ASP A 289 -17.74 20.36 24.36
CA ASP A 289 -17.93 20.80 25.74
C ASP A 289 -19.38 21.28 26.01
N TYR A 290 -19.97 22.02 25.05
CA TYR A 290 -21.38 22.44 25.10
C TYR A 290 -22.31 21.56 24.25
N GLY A 291 -21.86 20.35 23.92
CA GLY A 291 -22.58 19.40 23.09
C GLY A 291 -23.71 18.67 23.85
N PRO A 292 -24.65 18.05 23.11
CA PRO A 292 -25.75 17.27 23.67
C PRO A 292 -25.34 16.18 24.67
N ILE A 293 -24.16 15.57 24.53
CA ILE A 293 -23.72 14.50 25.45
C ILE A 293 -23.44 15.08 26.84
N ASN A 294 -22.72 16.19 26.94
CA ASN A 294 -22.49 16.85 28.21
C ASN A 294 -23.80 17.35 28.83
N ALA A 295 -24.70 17.93 28.03
CA ALA A 295 -26.02 18.35 28.51
C ALA A 295 -26.85 17.18 29.06
N LEU A 296 -26.82 16.02 28.38
CA LEU A 296 -27.51 14.82 28.85
C LEU A 296 -26.92 14.30 30.16
N LEU A 297 -25.59 14.21 30.28
CA LEU A 297 -24.91 13.73 31.49
C LEU A 297 -25.21 14.61 32.70
N GLN A 298 -25.25 15.93 32.51
CA GLN A 298 -25.61 16.88 33.56
C GLN A 298 -27.09 16.78 33.95
N ASN A 299 -27.99 16.69 32.97
CA ASN A 299 -29.43 16.53 33.24
C ASN A 299 -29.75 15.22 33.98
N LEU A 300 -28.96 14.16 33.76
CA LEU A 300 -29.07 12.89 34.48
C LEU A 300 -28.39 12.91 35.86
N GLY A 301 -27.73 14.00 36.25
CA GLY A 301 -26.98 14.11 37.50
C GLY A 301 -25.75 13.20 37.57
N LEU A 302 -25.23 12.75 36.42
CA LEU A 302 -24.05 11.86 36.36
C LEU A 302 -22.73 12.61 36.47
N THR A 303 -22.75 13.94 36.30
CA THR A 303 -21.56 14.79 36.29
C THR A 303 -21.88 16.14 36.90
N ASP A 304 -21.03 16.62 37.81
CA ASP A 304 -21.17 17.96 38.44
C ASP A 304 -20.68 19.11 37.53
N GLY A 305 -20.14 18.80 36.35
CA GLY A 305 -19.59 19.78 35.42
C GLY A 305 -19.37 19.24 34.02
N ILE A 306 -18.80 20.08 33.16
CA ILE A 306 -18.52 19.75 31.75
C ILE A 306 -17.33 18.78 31.68
N ILE A 307 -17.52 17.63 31.03
CA ILE A 307 -16.41 16.75 30.66
C ILE A 307 -15.83 17.25 29.34
N GLN A 308 -14.54 17.60 29.39
CA GLN A 308 -13.76 18.05 28.24
C GLN A 308 -13.33 16.89 27.35
N PHE A 309 -14.29 16.25 26.68
CA PHE A 309 -14.06 15.02 25.91
C PHE A 309 -12.98 15.16 24.84
N LEU A 310 -12.91 16.30 24.16
CA LEU A 310 -11.98 16.52 23.05
C LEU A 310 -10.77 17.39 23.43
N VAL A 311 -10.85 18.14 24.53
CA VAL A 311 -9.79 19.07 24.97
C VAL A 311 -8.83 18.41 25.97
N ASN A 312 -9.31 17.52 26.84
CA ASN A 312 -8.44 16.80 27.76
C ASN A 312 -7.78 15.61 27.04
N PRO A 313 -6.43 15.47 27.03
CA PRO A 313 -5.75 14.40 26.28
C PRO A 313 -6.18 12.98 26.65
N LYS A 314 -6.49 12.73 27.93
CA LYS A 314 -6.90 11.39 28.40
C LYS A 314 -8.29 11.06 27.89
N TRP A 315 -9.23 12.00 28.00
CA TRP A 315 -10.58 11.83 27.50
C TRP A 315 -10.63 11.75 25.97
N ALA A 316 -9.83 12.57 25.27
CA ALA A 316 -9.77 12.55 23.81
C ALA A 316 -9.35 11.16 23.31
N ARG A 317 -8.29 10.58 23.89
CA ARG A 317 -7.86 9.22 23.55
C ARG A 317 -8.93 8.16 23.87
N ALA A 318 -9.59 8.25 25.01
CA ALA A 318 -10.62 7.30 25.42
C ALA A 318 -11.86 7.35 24.49
N VAL A 319 -12.31 8.55 24.15
CA VAL A 319 -13.48 8.77 23.31
C VAL A 319 -13.21 8.36 21.87
N VAL A 320 -12.03 8.65 21.34
CA VAL A 320 -11.64 8.18 20.00
C VAL A 320 -11.69 6.65 19.93
N LEU A 321 -11.21 5.94 20.96
CA LEU A 321 -11.31 4.47 21.03
C LEU A 321 -12.76 4.00 21.10
N LEU A 322 -13.60 4.66 21.90
CA LEU A 322 -15.03 4.34 22.04
C LEU A 322 -15.79 4.52 20.72
N VAL A 323 -15.56 5.64 20.02
CA VAL A 323 -16.22 5.92 18.74
C VAL A 323 -15.74 4.94 17.66
N ASN A 324 -14.45 4.61 17.63
CA ASN A 324 -13.94 3.58 16.71
C ASN A 324 -14.52 2.19 17.00
N PHE A 325 -14.67 1.84 18.28
CA PHE A 325 -15.37 0.62 18.67
C PHE A 325 -16.79 0.59 18.13
N TRP A 326 -17.55 1.67 18.32
CA TRP A 326 -18.93 1.78 17.82
C TRP A 326 -19.04 1.59 16.30
N ILE A 327 -18.14 2.19 15.52
CA ILE A 327 -18.14 2.09 14.05
C ILE A 327 -17.54 0.76 13.55
N GLY A 328 -16.59 0.19 14.29
CA GLY A 328 -15.78 -0.95 13.84
C GLY A 328 -16.36 -2.33 14.20
N VAL A 329 -17.08 -2.46 15.31
CA VAL A 329 -17.71 -3.71 15.77
C VAL A 329 -18.59 -4.41 14.71
N PRO A 330 -19.43 -3.70 13.92
CA PRO A 330 -20.31 -4.33 12.94
C PRO A 330 -19.58 -5.17 11.89
N TYR A 331 -18.37 -4.77 11.48
CA TYR A 331 -17.58 -5.51 10.48
C TYR A 331 -17.24 -6.91 10.98
N THR A 332 -16.65 -7.01 12.17
CA THR A 332 -16.31 -8.31 12.76
C THR A 332 -17.57 -9.09 13.15
N MET A 333 -18.64 -8.41 13.59
CA MET A 333 -19.92 -9.06 13.86
C MET A 333 -20.47 -9.78 12.62
N LEU A 334 -20.43 -9.15 11.45
CA LEU A 334 -20.92 -9.73 10.20
C LEU A 334 -20.08 -10.92 9.74
N ILE A 335 -18.74 -10.77 9.76
CA ILE A 335 -17.82 -11.85 9.40
C ILE A 335 -18.04 -13.05 10.32
N THR A 336 -18.07 -12.81 11.64
CA THR A 336 -18.28 -13.86 12.64
C THR A 336 -19.64 -14.53 12.48
N SER A 337 -20.70 -13.76 12.20
CA SER A 337 -22.03 -14.34 11.94
C SER A 337 -22.04 -15.27 10.73
N GLY A 338 -21.28 -14.96 9.68
CA GLY A 338 -21.05 -15.85 8.53
C GLY A 338 -20.34 -17.15 8.92
N ILE A 339 -19.24 -17.02 9.67
CA ILE A 339 -18.42 -18.15 10.12
C ILE A 339 -19.19 -19.10 11.03
N LEU A 340 -19.97 -18.56 11.97
CA LEU A 340 -20.78 -19.37 12.90
C LEU A 340 -21.79 -20.27 12.19
N MET A 341 -22.25 -19.91 10.98
CA MET A 341 -23.15 -20.74 10.19
C MET A 341 -22.45 -21.93 9.52
N ASN A 342 -21.11 -21.90 9.40
CA ASN A 342 -20.33 -22.95 8.74
C ASN A 342 -19.78 -24.00 9.72
N ILE A 343 -19.87 -23.78 11.02
CA ILE A 343 -19.40 -24.76 12.01
C ILE A 343 -20.44 -25.89 12.11
N PRO A 344 -20.08 -27.16 11.80
CA PRO A 344 -21.01 -28.27 11.88
C PRO A 344 -21.63 -28.40 13.27
N ARG A 345 -22.96 -28.58 13.31
CA ARG A 345 -23.71 -28.67 14.57
C ARG A 345 -23.32 -29.90 15.40
N GLU A 346 -22.92 -30.98 14.72
CA GLU A 346 -22.47 -32.24 15.32
C GLU A 346 -21.30 -32.05 16.30
N LEU A 347 -20.39 -31.08 16.03
CA LEU A 347 -19.29 -30.76 16.95
C LEU A 347 -19.79 -30.22 18.29
N TYR A 348 -20.87 -29.44 18.28
CA TYR A 348 -21.48 -28.92 19.51
C TYR A 348 -22.30 -29.99 20.23
N GLU A 349 -22.99 -30.85 19.50
CA GLU A 349 -23.77 -31.97 20.07
C GLU A 349 -22.86 -33.01 20.72
N ALA A 350 -21.76 -33.38 20.06
CA ALA A 350 -20.73 -34.24 20.65
C ALA A 350 -20.13 -33.63 21.92
N ALA A 351 -19.83 -32.32 21.90
CA ALA A 351 -19.31 -31.63 23.08
C ALA A 351 -20.33 -31.59 24.25
N GLU A 352 -21.63 -31.47 23.96
CA GLU A 352 -22.69 -31.52 24.96
C GLU A 352 -22.82 -32.92 25.58
N ILE A 353 -22.71 -33.98 24.76
CA ILE A 353 -22.65 -35.38 25.24
C ILE A 353 -21.44 -35.60 26.16
N ASP A 354 -20.29 -35.00 25.83
CA ASP A 354 -19.07 -35.02 26.66
C ASP A 354 -19.14 -34.09 27.90
N GLY A 355 -20.29 -33.46 28.17
CA GLY A 355 -20.50 -32.60 29.33
C GLY A 355 -19.75 -31.26 29.26
N ALA A 356 -19.41 -30.78 28.06
CA ALA A 356 -18.74 -29.49 27.89
C ALA A 356 -19.68 -28.32 28.19
N SER A 357 -19.26 -27.42 29.08
CA SER A 357 -19.98 -26.17 29.32
C SER A 357 -19.92 -25.24 28.09
N PRO A 358 -20.86 -24.28 27.93
CA PRO A 358 -20.85 -23.34 26.81
C PRO A 358 -19.54 -22.54 26.67
N ILE A 359 -18.89 -22.22 27.79
CA ILE A 359 -17.59 -21.53 27.80
C ILE A 359 -16.47 -22.46 27.29
N LYS A 360 -16.53 -23.75 27.65
CA LYS A 360 -15.58 -24.77 27.17
C LYS A 360 -15.77 -25.00 25.67
N ALA A 361 -17.01 -25.14 25.19
CA ALA A 361 -17.34 -25.24 23.77
C ALA A 361 -16.85 -24.00 23.00
N PHE A 362 -17.11 -22.79 23.50
CA PHE A 362 -16.60 -21.56 22.89
C PHE A 362 -15.07 -21.54 22.79
N ARG A 363 -14.35 -21.82 23.89
CA ARG A 363 -12.88 -21.75 23.91
C ARG A 363 -12.20 -22.86 23.10
N LYS A 364 -12.83 -24.04 22.96
CA LYS A 364 -12.23 -25.23 22.33
C LYS A 364 -12.70 -25.49 20.92
N ILE A 365 -13.88 -25.01 20.53
CA ILE A 365 -14.47 -25.25 19.20
C ILE A 365 -14.62 -23.91 18.47
N THR A 366 -15.46 -23.02 18.99
CA THR A 366 -15.87 -21.81 18.27
C THR A 366 -14.73 -20.82 18.05
N MET A 367 -14.00 -20.46 19.12
CA MET A 367 -12.98 -19.42 19.08
C MET A 367 -11.76 -19.84 18.24
N PRO A 368 -11.22 -21.08 18.35
CA PRO A 368 -10.14 -21.53 17.48
C PRO A 368 -10.53 -21.50 16.00
N TYR A 369 -11.74 -21.94 15.66
CA TYR A 369 -12.25 -21.91 14.29
C TYR A 369 -12.39 -20.47 13.77
N ILE A 370 -12.97 -19.56 14.56
CA ILE A 370 -13.07 -18.14 14.20
C ILE A 370 -11.67 -17.54 13.99
N PHE A 371 -10.72 -17.76 14.90
CA PHE A 371 -9.37 -17.23 14.76
C PHE A 371 -8.67 -17.75 13.51
N PHE A 372 -8.78 -19.04 13.21
CA PHE A 372 -8.18 -19.62 12.01
C PHE A 372 -8.70 -18.94 10.75
N VAL A 373 -10.02 -18.83 10.60
CA VAL A 373 -10.65 -18.21 9.42
C VAL A 373 -10.39 -16.70 9.34
N THR A 374 -10.34 -16.01 10.48
CA THR A 374 -10.22 -14.54 10.51
C THR A 374 -8.79 -14.02 10.71
N ALA A 375 -7.77 -14.88 10.81
CA ALA A 375 -6.40 -14.42 11.04
C ALA A 375 -5.90 -13.44 9.96
N PRO A 376 -6.08 -13.67 8.64
CA PRO A 376 -5.70 -12.69 7.62
C PRO A 376 -6.46 -11.36 7.74
N TYR A 377 -7.75 -11.42 8.10
CA TYR A 377 -8.56 -10.24 8.38
C TYR A 377 -8.03 -9.48 9.61
N LEU A 378 -7.66 -10.17 10.69
CA LEU A 378 -7.14 -9.56 11.91
C LEU A 378 -5.81 -8.82 11.66
N ILE A 379 -4.91 -9.41 10.85
CA ILE A 379 -3.66 -8.77 10.41
C ILE A 379 -3.98 -7.50 9.61
N THR A 380 -4.87 -7.61 8.63
CA THR A 380 -5.30 -6.50 7.78
C THR A 380 -5.94 -5.38 8.60
N GLN A 381 -6.78 -5.72 9.57
CA GLN A 381 -7.45 -4.79 10.47
C GLN A 381 -6.45 -4.04 11.37
N PHE A 382 -5.43 -4.74 11.87
CA PHE A 382 -4.37 -4.12 12.65
C PHE A 382 -3.56 -3.10 11.83
N ILE A 383 -3.12 -3.46 10.62
CA ILE A 383 -2.42 -2.55 9.70
C ILE A 383 -3.31 -1.38 9.30
N GLY A 384 -4.60 -1.64 9.09
CA GLY A 384 -5.62 -0.62 8.85
C GLY A 384 -5.72 0.36 10.03
N ASN A 385 -5.64 -0.13 11.27
CA ASN A 385 -5.69 0.73 12.45
C ASN A 385 -4.43 1.59 12.66
N ILE A 386 -3.24 1.10 12.27
CA ILE A 386 -2.00 1.93 12.22
C ILE A 386 -2.21 3.13 11.29
N ASN A 387 -2.91 2.92 10.18
CA ASN A 387 -3.15 3.91 9.13
C ASN A 387 -4.54 4.57 9.22
N ASN A 388 -5.20 4.53 10.38
CA ASN A 388 -6.59 4.98 10.53
C ASN A 388 -6.71 6.51 10.59
N PHE A 389 -6.52 7.13 9.42
CA PHE A 389 -6.58 8.57 9.24
C PHE A 389 -7.97 9.14 9.58
N ASN A 390 -9.03 8.50 9.07
CA ASN A 390 -10.38 9.05 9.11
C ASN A 390 -10.88 9.31 10.54
N VAL A 391 -10.76 8.31 11.43
CA VAL A 391 -11.28 8.43 12.81
C VAL A 391 -10.65 9.62 13.52
N ILE A 392 -9.33 9.73 13.47
CA ILE A 392 -8.61 10.79 14.15
C ILE A 392 -8.89 12.14 13.49
N PHE A 393 -8.78 12.22 12.16
CA PHE A 393 -8.90 13.47 11.44
C PHE A 393 -10.30 14.10 11.60
N PHE A 394 -11.36 13.33 11.42
CA PHE A 394 -12.73 13.87 11.49
C PHE A 394 -13.22 14.09 12.92
N LEU A 395 -12.83 13.23 13.88
CA LEU A 395 -13.30 13.34 15.26
C LEU A 395 -12.54 14.40 16.06
N THR A 396 -11.20 14.38 16.02
CA THR A 396 -10.35 15.25 16.85
C THR A 396 -9.43 16.16 16.05
N LYS A 397 -9.18 15.89 14.76
CA LYS A 397 -8.07 16.50 13.99
C LYS A 397 -6.70 16.29 14.65
N GLY A 398 -6.54 15.25 15.47
CA GLY A 398 -5.29 15.00 16.22
C GLY A 398 -5.13 15.82 17.50
N GLU A 399 -6.09 16.68 17.84
CA GLU A 399 -6.12 17.50 19.07
C GLU A 399 -6.34 16.66 20.34
N PRO A 400 -6.06 17.20 21.55
CA PRO A 400 -5.54 18.55 21.86
C PRO A 400 -4.10 18.75 21.41
N LEU A 401 -3.73 19.99 21.10
CA LEU A 401 -2.36 20.34 20.75
C LEU A 401 -1.41 20.10 21.93
N ALA A 402 -0.21 19.66 21.59
CA ALA A 402 0.88 19.41 22.52
C ALA A 402 1.92 20.52 22.34
N THR A 403 2.19 21.31 23.38
CA THR A 403 3.19 22.39 23.32
C THR A 403 4.61 21.86 23.18
N ASP A 404 4.82 20.60 23.59
CA ASP A 404 6.07 19.85 23.53
C ASP A 404 6.29 19.10 22.21
N TYR A 405 5.29 19.05 21.31
CA TYR A 405 5.39 18.30 20.07
C TYR A 405 5.62 19.20 18.84
N TYR A 406 6.34 18.67 17.87
CA TYR A 406 6.57 19.27 16.56
C TYR A 406 5.32 19.12 15.68
N PHE A 407 4.44 20.11 15.72
CA PHE A 407 3.23 20.19 14.88
C PHE A 407 2.30 18.97 14.96
N ALA A 408 2.29 18.28 16.10
CA ALA A 408 1.39 17.17 16.41
C ALA A 408 0.56 17.48 17.66
N GLY A 409 -0.59 16.83 17.78
CA GLY A 409 -1.38 16.81 19.01
C GLY A 409 -1.37 15.45 19.69
N LYS A 410 -2.05 15.34 20.82
CA LYS A 410 -1.98 14.17 21.71
C LYS A 410 -2.76 12.96 21.20
N THR A 411 -3.65 13.11 20.22
CA THR A 411 -4.38 11.99 19.60
C THR A 411 -3.88 11.64 18.20
N ASP A 412 -2.94 12.41 17.65
CA ASP A 412 -2.37 12.13 16.33
C ASP A 412 -1.75 10.74 16.26
N LEU A 413 -2.07 10.02 15.19
CA LEU A 413 -1.31 8.86 14.74
C LEU A 413 -0.19 9.33 13.82
N LEU A 414 0.79 8.47 13.56
CA LEU A 414 1.86 8.80 12.59
C LEU A 414 1.29 9.26 11.24
N VAL A 415 0.20 8.64 10.76
CA VAL A 415 -0.43 9.01 9.48
C VAL A 415 -1.12 10.38 9.53
N THR A 416 -1.74 10.77 10.64
CA THR A 416 -2.39 12.10 10.74
C THR A 416 -1.37 13.20 10.99
N TRP A 417 -0.29 12.90 11.72
CA TRP A 417 0.82 13.81 11.87
C TRP A 417 1.55 14.05 10.53
N LEU A 418 1.81 12.98 9.76
CA LEU A 418 2.33 13.06 8.40
C LEU A 418 1.47 14.00 7.54
N TYR A 419 0.15 13.82 7.56
CA TYR A 419 -0.77 14.68 6.82
C TYR A 419 -0.68 16.15 7.23
N LYS A 420 -0.59 16.44 8.54
CA LYS A 420 -0.43 17.82 9.03
C LYS A 420 0.86 18.44 8.50
N LEU A 421 1.97 17.69 8.58
CA LEU A 421 3.25 18.17 8.08
C LEU A 421 3.18 18.50 6.58
N THR A 422 2.53 17.68 5.75
CA THR A 422 2.43 17.96 4.30
C THR A 422 1.44 19.07 3.96
N VAL A 423 0.23 19.03 4.51
CA VAL A 423 -0.88 19.92 4.09
C VAL A 423 -0.88 21.25 4.83
N ASN A 424 -0.65 21.23 6.14
CA ASN A 424 -0.74 22.43 6.97
C ASN A 424 0.60 23.17 7.09
N TYR A 425 1.71 22.43 7.17
CA TYR A 425 3.03 22.99 7.46
C TYR A 425 4.02 22.94 6.30
N LYS A 426 3.70 22.23 5.21
CA LYS A 426 4.54 22.08 4.01
C LYS A 426 5.94 21.49 4.28
N ASP A 427 6.07 20.67 5.32
CA ASP A 427 7.29 19.92 5.65
C ASP A 427 7.23 18.52 5.02
N TYR A 428 7.52 18.46 3.71
CA TYR A 428 7.39 17.23 2.92
C TYR A 428 8.49 16.22 3.21
N SER A 429 9.71 16.69 3.51
CA SER A 429 10.86 15.84 3.81
C SER A 429 10.66 15.04 5.10
N ARG A 430 10.33 15.69 6.23
CA ARG A 430 10.05 14.99 7.50
C ARG A 430 8.79 14.13 7.42
N ALA A 431 7.75 14.60 6.72
CA ALA A 431 6.56 13.79 6.47
C ALA A 431 6.87 12.50 5.71
N SER A 432 7.76 12.56 4.72
CA SER A 432 8.17 11.39 3.94
C SER A 432 8.96 10.38 4.80
N VAL A 433 9.79 10.86 5.73
CA VAL A 433 10.46 9.98 6.73
C VAL A 433 9.43 9.25 7.59
N ILE A 434 8.39 9.95 8.09
CA ILE A 434 7.29 9.29 8.82
C ILE A 434 6.59 8.27 7.94
N GLY A 435 6.33 8.59 6.67
CA GLY A 435 5.70 7.68 5.71
C GLY A 435 6.49 6.38 5.53
N ILE A 436 7.81 6.49 5.39
CA ILE A 436 8.72 5.34 5.34
C ILE A 436 8.68 4.55 6.64
N ALA A 437 8.69 5.23 7.81
CA ALA A 437 8.62 4.55 9.10
C ALA A 437 7.33 3.74 9.25
N VAL A 438 6.18 4.33 8.89
CA VAL A 438 4.87 3.65 8.91
C VAL A 438 4.86 2.45 7.95
N PHE A 439 5.43 2.60 6.75
CA PHE A 439 5.55 1.51 5.79
C PHE A 439 6.41 0.37 6.36
N VAL A 440 7.61 0.65 6.87
CA VAL A 440 8.52 -0.35 7.43
C VAL A 440 7.88 -1.07 8.62
N ILE A 441 7.24 -0.34 9.54
CA ILE A 441 6.55 -0.94 10.69
C ILE A 441 5.43 -1.87 10.21
N SER A 442 4.63 -1.42 9.23
CA SER A 442 3.53 -2.21 8.67
C SER A 442 4.05 -3.48 7.99
N VAL A 443 5.11 -3.38 7.17
CA VAL A 443 5.71 -4.53 6.48
C VAL A 443 6.31 -5.52 7.47
N VAL A 444 7.10 -5.05 8.44
CA VAL A 444 7.74 -5.91 9.45
C VAL A 444 6.67 -6.65 10.26
N PHE A 445 5.65 -5.95 10.74
CA PHE A 445 4.55 -6.58 11.47
C PHE A 445 3.80 -7.60 10.59
N SER A 446 3.48 -7.23 9.35
CA SER A 446 2.78 -8.13 8.42
C SER A 446 3.57 -9.40 8.18
N LEU A 447 4.86 -9.30 7.86
CA LEU A 447 5.72 -10.45 7.60
C LEU A 447 5.83 -11.36 8.83
N ILE A 448 6.00 -10.79 10.02
CA ILE A 448 6.01 -11.56 11.26
C ILE A 448 4.66 -12.26 11.45
N ALA A 449 3.56 -11.52 11.38
CA ALA A 449 2.22 -12.06 11.64
C ALA A 449 1.82 -13.16 10.65
N PHE A 450 2.07 -12.99 9.35
CA PHE A 450 1.81 -14.02 8.34
C PHE A 450 2.69 -15.26 8.55
N ASN A 451 3.96 -15.10 8.91
CA ASN A 451 4.86 -16.23 9.17
C ASN A 451 4.50 -17.03 10.43
N TYR A 452 3.83 -16.42 11.41
CA TYR A 452 3.38 -17.11 12.64
C TYR A 452 1.94 -17.61 12.58
N THR A 453 1.15 -17.21 11.58
CA THR A 453 -0.25 -17.58 11.47
C THR A 453 -0.42 -18.98 10.90
N SER A 454 -1.02 -19.90 11.66
CA SER A 454 -1.29 -21.28 11.22
C SER A 454 -2.20 -21.35 9.99
N SER A 455 -3.09 -20.37 9.81
CA SER A 455 -3.93 -20.27 8.60
C SER A 455 -3.12 -20.13 7.32
N SER A 456 -1.92 -19.56 7.37
CA SER A 456 -1.03 -19.45 6.20
C SER A 456 -0.19 -20.71 5.97
N LYS A 457 -0.09 -21.60 6.97
CA LYS A 457 0.73 -22.82 6.91
C LYS A 457 -0.08 -24.10 6.67
N ASN A 458 -1.31 -24.10 7.16
CA ASN A 458 -2.17 -25.28 7.26
C ASN A 458 -3.52 -25.05 6.56
N GLU A 459 -3.54 -24.25 5.48
CA GLU A 459 -4.76 -23.95 4.73
C GLU A 459 -5.44 -25.22 4.17
N GLU A 460 -4.65 -26.27 3.93
CA GLU A 460 -5.10 -27.58 3.46
C GLU A 460 -5.72 -28.48 4.56
N ASP A 461 -5.49 -28.20 5.85
CA ASP A 461 -5.94 -29.08 6.95
C ASP A 461 -7.42 -28.90 7.32
N PHE A 462 -8.10 -27.88 6.77
CA PHE A 462 -9.46 -27.47 7.15
C PHE A 462 -10.42 -27.29 5.95
N GLN A 463 -10.00 -27.68 4.74
CA GLN A 463 -10.91 -27.93 3.60
C GLN A 463 -11.49 -29.33 3.71
#